data_AF-A0A927LWJ4-F1
#
_entry.id   AF-A0A927LWJ4-F1
#
_cell.length_a   1.000
_cell.length_b   1.000
_cell.length_c   1.000
_cell.angle_alpha   90.00
_cell.angle_beta   90.00
_cell.angle_gamma   90.00
#
_symmetry.space_group_name_H-M   'P 1'
#
loop_
_entity.id
_entity.type
_entity.pdbx_description
1 polymer ?
#
loop_
_entity_poly.entity_id
_entity_poly.type
_entity_poly.pdbx_seq_one_letter_code
_entity_poly.pdbx_strand_id
1 'polypeptide(L)' 'MSDPKHPELHVMEEPTNDFLDVAIGFGVFFGVLLLIAVVATVVQVMTR' A
#
# COMPACT_ATOMS: atom_id res chain seq x y z
N MET A 1 15.45 7.06 -34.01
CA MET A 1 14.80 6.67 -32.74
C MET A 1 13.46 6.06 -33.09
N SER A 2 13.44 4.74 -33.24
CA SER A 2 12.23 3.97 -33.60
C SER A 2 12.30 2.52 -33.11
N ASP A 3 13.31 2.18 -32.30
CA ASP A 3 13.41 0.84 -31.71
C ASP A 3 12.42 0.76 -30.53
N PRO A 4 11.45 -0.17 -30.54
CA PRO A 4 10.48 -0.33 -29.46
C PRO A 4 11.10 -0.65 -28.10
N LYS A 5 12.39 -0.98 -28.01
CA LYS A 5 13.09 -1.24 -26.75
C LYS A 5 13.52 0.02 -26.00
N HIS A 6 13.35 1.19 -26.61
CA HIS A 6 13.64 2.45 -25.96
C HIS A 6 12.61 2.73 -24.84
N PRO A 7 13.03 2.80 -23.56
CA PRO A 7 12.12 2.99 -22.44
C PRO A 7 11.35 4.31 -22.50
N GLU A 8 11.92 5.34 -23.13
CA GLU A 8 11.25 6.62 -23.38
C GLU A 8 10.05 6.53 -24.34
N LEU A 9 9.91 5.43 -25.08
CA LEU A 9 8.77 5.16 -25.95
C LEU A 9 7.66 4.36 -25.24
N HIS A 10 7.93 3.87 -24.02
CA HIS A 10 6.98 3.11 -23.22
C HIS A 10 6.17 4.09 -22.39
N VAL A 11 5.09 4.60 -22.99
CA VAL A 11 4.04 5.28 -22.23
C VAL A 11 3.46 4.26 -21.23
N MET A 12 3.03 4.68 -20.04
CA MET A 12 2.33 3.79 -19.11
C MET A 12 1.13 3.12 -19.81
N GLU A 13 1.32 1.89 -20.27
CA GLU A 13 0.32 1.15 -21.06
C GLU A 13 -0.77 0.56 -20.17
N GLU A 14 -0.44 0.30 -18.91
CA GLU A 14 -1.37 -0.32 -17.95
C GLU A 14 -2.21 0.76 -17.24
N PRO A 15 -3.55 0.62 -17.22
CA PRO A 15 -4.42 1.52 -16.48
C PRO A 15 -4.02 1.52 -15.01
N THR A 16 -3.53 2.66 -14.52
CA THR A 16 -3.07 2.85 -13.15
C THR A 16 -3.93 3.89 -12.44
N ASN A 17 -4.16 3.70 -11.14
CA ASN A 17 -4.83 4.68 -10.30
C ASN A 17 -3.98 4.93 -9.06
N ASP A 18 -2.96 5.76 -9.25
CA ASP A 18 -1.95 6.06 -8.24
C ASP A 18 -2.55 6.49 -6.89
N PHE A 19 -3.66 7.24 -6.91
CA PHE A 19 -4.33 7.66 -5.68
C PHE A 19 -4.95 6.47 -4.95
N LEU A 20 -5.67 5.61 -5.67
CA LEU A 20 -6.29 4.42 -5.09
C LEU A 20 -5.23 3.44 -4.59
N ASP A 21 -4.16 3.23 -5.35
CA ASP A 21 -3.08 2.31 -5.01
C ASP A 21 -2.35 2.76 -3.75
N VAL A 22 -2.05 4.06 -3.64
CA VAL A 22 -1.49 4.65 -2.42
C VAL A 22 -2.47 4.54 -1.25
N ALA A 23 -3.74 4.89 -1.45
CA ALA A 23 -4.74 4.84 -0.39
C ALA A 23 -4.94 3.43 0.16
N ILE A 24 -4.97 2.41 -0.72
CA ILE A 24 -5.07 1.00 -0.33
C ILE A 24 -3.80 0.57 0.41
N GLY A 25 -2.62 0.86 -0.15
CA GLY A 25 -1.34 0.49 0.47
C GLY A 25 -1.18 1.06 1.89
N PHE A 26 -1.48 2.34 2.06
CA PHE A 26 -1.46 3.00 3.38
C PHE A 26 -2.56 2.46 4.29
N GLY A 27 -3.79 2.33 3.80
CA GLY A 27 -4.93 1.86 4.59
C GLY A 27 -4.70 0.45 5.15
N VAL A 28 -4.17 -0.47 4.33
CA VAL A 28 -3.84 -1.83 4.77
C VAL A 28 -2.73 -1.81 5.82
N PHE A 29 -1.63 -1.08 5.58
CA PHE A 29 -0.51 -1.04 6.51
C PHE A 29 -0.91 -0.48 7.88
N PHE A 30 -1.57 0.68 7.91
CA PHE A 30 -2.01 1.29 9.16
C PHE A 30 -3.14 0.49 9.82
N GLY A 31 -4.01 -0.16 9.05
CA GLY A 31 -5.04 -1.06 9.58
C GLY A 31 -4.44 -2.26 10.32
N VAL A 32 -3.37 -2.86 9.78
CA VAL A 32 -2.65 -3.94 10.47
C VAL A 32 -1.99 -3.44 11.75
N LEU A 33 -1.32 -2.28 11.71
CA LEU A 33 -0.72 -1.70 12.91
C LEU A 33 -1.76 -1.37 13.98
N LEU A 34 -2.92 -0.83 13.58
CA LEU A 34 -4.02 -0.55 14.48
C LEU A 34 -4.56 -1.84 15.12
N LEU A 35 -4.72 -2.91 14.34
CA LEU A 35 -5.15 -4.21 14.87
C LEU A 35 -4.18 -4.74 15.92
N ILE A 36 -2.86 -4.68 15.64
CA ILE A 36 -1.82 -5.08 16.59
C ILE A 36 -1.91 -4.24 17.87
N ALA A 37 -2.07 -2.91 17.74
CA ALA A 37 -2.19 -2.01 18.88
C ALA A 37 -3.43 -2.32 19.72
N VAL A 38 -4.57 -2.60 19.09
CA VAL A 38 -5.81 -3.00 19.78
C VAL A 38 -5.58 -4.31 20.54
N VAL A 39 -5.04 -5.35 19.89
CA VAL A 39 -4.78 -6.64 20.53
C VAL A 39 -3.83 -6.49 21.72
N ALA A 40 -2.73 -5.76 21.55
CA ALA A 40 -1.77 -5.50 22.62
C ALA A 40 -2.42 -4.74 23.80
N THR A 41 -3.28 -3.77 23.52
CA THR A 41 -4.03 -3.01 24.53
C THR A 41 -4.98 -3.92 25.31
N VAL A 42 -5.73 -4.79 24.60
CA VAL A 42 -6.64 -5.76 25.23
C VAL A 42 -5.86 -6.68 26.16
N VAL A 43 -4.77 -7.28 25.69
CA VAL A 43 -3.91 -8.14 26.52
C VAL A 43 -3.42 -7.38 27.74
N GLN A 44 -2.88 -6.17 27.57
CA GLN A 44 -2.36 -5.36 28.66
C GLN A 44 -3.42 -5.05 29.72
N VAL A 45 -4.67 -4.78 29.33
CA VAL A 45 -5.77 -4.55 30.27
C VAL A 45 -6.17 -5.83 31.00
N MET A 46 -6.10 -6.99 30.34
CA MET A 46 -6.47 -8.27 30.94
C MET A 46 -5.38 -8.91 31.80
N THR A 47 -4.10 -8.55 31.58
CA THR A 47 -2.95 -9.10 32.32
C THR A 47 -2.41 -8.17 33.41
N ARG A 48 -2.90 -6.93 33.48
CA ARG A 48 -2.64 -6.01 34.60
C ARG A 48 -3.55 -6.33 35.77
#